data_AF-A0A3D4UM67-F1
#
_entry.id   AF-A0A3D4UM67-F1
#
_cell.length_a   1.000
_cell.length_b   1.000
_cell.length_c   1.000
_cell.angle_alpha   90.00
_cell.angle_beta   90.00
_cell.angle_gamma   90.00
#
_symmetry.space_group_name_H-M   'P 1'
#
loop_
_entity.id
_entity.type
_entity.pdbx_description
1 polymer ?
#
loop_
_entity_poly.entity_id
_entity_poly.type
_entity_poly.pdbx_seq_one_letter_code
_entity_poly.pdbx_strand_id
1 'polypeptide(L)'
;VIIDLSDPAAPQLLSRTPIPGDECKGISINADAAYLIHDSSERLTIFNVADKTDPWFVRYFLTEMNDAQHVSLSPTHIFQRFSAINISRPLAPGIDLYNDPGFEFDSNIVAVHDNTAITASLEQYDITDP
;
A
#
# COMPACT_ATOMS: atom_id res chain seq x y z
N VAL A 1 10.29 7.33 9.37
CA VAL A 1 11.71 7.01 9.67
C VAL A 1 12.02 5.65 9.07
N ILE A 2 13.27 5.40 8.68
CA ILE A 2 13.74 4.06 8.32
C ILE A 2 14.75 3.61 9.38
N ILE A 3 14.54 2.41 9.90
CA ILE A 3 15.36 1.82 10.96
C ILE A 3 15.93 0.49 10.45
N ASP A 4 17.23 0.31 10.56
CA ASP A 4 17.91 -0.95 10.33
C ASP A 4 17.75 -1.85 11.56
N LEU A 5 17.27 -3.08 11.32
CA LEU A 5 17.04 -4.11 12.33
C LEU A 5 17.94 -5.35 12.12
N SER A 6 19.01 -5.21 11.33
CA SER A 6 19.97 -6.29 11.08
C SER A 6 20.63 -6.81 12.35
N ASP A 7 20.81 -5.94 13.35
CA ASP A 7 21.10 -6.31 14.74
C ASP A 7 19.88 -6.01 15.63
N PRO A 8 19.10 -7.03 16.03
CA PRO A 8 17.93 -6.85 16.90
C PRO A 8 18.26 -6.30 18.29
N ALA A 9 19.50 -6.45 18.77
CA ALA A 9 19.94 -5.91 20.06
C ALA A 9 20.34 -4.43 19.95
N ALA A 10 20.63 -3.93 18.74
CA ALA A 10 21.04 -2.57 18.48
C ALA A 10 20.43 -1.98 17.18
N PRO A 11 19.11 -1.69 17.15
CA PRO A 11 18.47 -1.00 16.03
C PRO A 11 19.13 0.34 15.69
N GLN A 12 19.29 0.65 14.40
CA GLN A 12 19.92 1.91 13.95
C GLN A 12 18.96 2.75 13.10
N LEU A 13 18.83 4.04 13.42
CA LEU A 13 18.10 4.98 12.58
C LEU A 13 18.94 5.29 11.32
N LEU A 14 18.45 4.91 10.14
CA LEU A 14 19.08 5.22 8.86
C LEU A 14 18.69 6.60 8.34
N SER A 15 17.41 6.95 8.45
CA SER A 15 16.90 8.22 7.91
C SER A 15 15.60 8.70 8.57
N ARG A 16 15.41 10.02 8.51
CA ARG A 16 14.17 10.69 8.91
C ARG A 16 13.72 11.67 7.84
N THR A 17 12.93 11.17 6.90
CA THR A 17 12.35 11.97 5.82
C THR A 17 11.01 12.56 6.25
N PRO A 18 10.79 13.88 6.11
CA PRO A 18 9.46 14.48 6.23
C PRO A 18 8.53 13.95 5.14
N ILE A 19 7.30 13.61 5.50
CA ILE A 19 6.26 13.24 4.53
C ILE A 19 5.31 14.42 4.34
N PRO A 20 4.87 14.70 3.11
CA PRO A 20 3.90 15.76 2.87
C PRO A 20 2.47 15.30 3.16
N GLY A 21 1.60 16.24 3.51
CA GLY A 21 0.19 15.99 3.83
C GLY A 21 -0.07 15.74 5.32
N ASP A 22 -1.24 15.18 5.60
CA ASP A 22 -1.72 14.92 6.96
C ASP A 22 -1.05 13.67 7.55
N GLU A 23 -1.53 13.23 8.72
CA GLU A 23 -1.01 12.03 9.39
C GLU A 23 -1.09 10.79 8.48
N CYS A 24 0.03 10.07 8.37
CA CYS A 24 0.08 8.78 7.67
C CYS A 24 -0.50 7.69 8.56
N LYS A 25 -1.52 6.98 8.07
CA LYS A 25 -2.16 5.86 8.78
C LYS A 25 -1.64 4.50 8.37
N GLY A 26 -1.17 4.39 7.14
CA GLY A 26 -0.71 3.13 6.57
C GLY A 26 0.50 3.35 5.68
N ILE A 27 1.43 2.41 5.73
CA ILE A 27 2.57 2.32 4.82
C ILE A 27 2.61 0.93 4.21
N SER A 28 2.83 0.91 2.90
CA SER A 28 3.13 -0.26 2.11
C SER A 28 4.51 -0.15 1.50
N ILE A 29 5.18 -1.27 1.28
CA ILE A 29 6.44 -1.32 0.53
C ILE A 29 6.34 -2.38 -0.56
N ASN A 30 6.75 -2.01 -1.77
CA ASN A 30 6.96 -2.92 -2.88
C ASN A 30 8.28 -2.58 -3.55
N ALA A 31 9.22 -3.52 -3.52
CA ALA A 31 10.59 -3.30 -3.95
C ALA A 31 11.14 -2.01 -3.30
N ASP A 32 11.50 -1.03 -4.12
CA ASP A 32 12.06 0.26 -3.69
C ASP A 32 11.03 1.38 -3.57
N ALA A 33 9.73 1.07 -3.61
CA ALA A 33 8.66 2.06 -3.45
C ALA A 33 7.95 1.91 -2.12
N ALA A 34 7.72 3.02 -1.43
CA ALA A 34 6.82 3.10 -0.30
C ALA A 34 5.56 3.88 -0.67
N TYR A 35 4.38 3.30 -0.37
CA TYR A 35 3.07 3.91 -0.60
C TYR A 35 2.46 4.26 0.74
N LEU A 36 2.23 5.54 0.95
CA LEU A 36 1.69 6.07 2.19
C LEU A 36 0.25 6.53 1.97
N ILE A 37 -0.57 6.26 2.97
CA ILE A 37 -2.00 6.60 3.00
C ILE A 37 -2.25 7.55 4.16
N HIS A 38 -3.09 8.55 3.90
CA HIS A 38 -3.46 9.59 4.87
C HIS A 38 -4.99 9.60 5.07
N ASP A 39 -5.45 9.98 6.27
CA ASP A 39 -6.86 9.93 6.70
C ASP A 39 -7.87 10.57 5.73
N SER A 40 -7.47 11.68 5.13
CA SER A 40 -8.35 12.62 4.42
C SER A 40 -8.07 12.66 2.91
N SER A 41 -7.25 11.74 2.39
CA SER A 41 -6.65 11.89 1.07
C SER A 41 -7.09 10.80 0.11
N GLU A 42 -7.72 11.20 -1.00
CA GLU A 42 -8.04 10.37 -2.18
C GLU A 42 -6.77 10.07 -3.00
N ARG A 43 -5.63 9.85 -2.33
CA ARG A 43 -4.32 9.73 -2.95
C ARG A 43 -3.36 8.87 -2.16
N LEU A 44 -2.45 8.23 -2.88
CA LEU A 44 -1.21 7.69 -2.32
C LEU A 44 -0.11 8.75 -2.39
N THR A 45 0.69 8.83 -1.33
CA THR A 45 1.99 9.50 -1.37
C THR A 45 3.06 8.46 -1.66
N ILE A 46 3.77 8.61 -2.77
CA ILE A 46 4.76 7.62 -3.22
C ILE A 46 6.16 8.15 -2.97
N PHE A 47 6.94 7.36 -2.25
CA PHE A 47 8.35 7.59 -2.01
C PHE A 47 9.19 6.53 -2.69
N ASN A 48 10.36 6.93 -3.19
CA ASN A 48 11.43 6.00 -3.50
C ASN A 48 12.26 5.80 -2.22
N VAL A 49 12.49 4.54 -1.88
CA VAL A 49 13.23 4.06 -0.70
C VAL A 49 14.38 3.11 -1.07
N ALA A 50 14.84 3.13 -2.34
CA ALA A 50 15.98 2.32 -2.80
C ALA A 50 17.23 2.62 -1.96
N ASP A 51 17.52 3.92 -1.81
CA ASP A 51 18.48 4.39 -0.81
C ASP A 51 17.74 4.62 0.52
N LYS A 52 17.99 3.72 1.47
CA LYS A 52 17.39 3.76 2.81
C LYS A 52 17.85 4.97 3.65
N THR A 53 18.98 5.57 3.27
CA THR A 53 19.56 6.74 3.95
C THR A 53 19.03 8.05 3.38
N ASP A 54 18.55 8.05 2.13
CA ASP A 54 17.95 9.23 1.47
C ASP A 54 16.65 8.91 0.70
N PRO A 55 15.55 8.55 1.40
CA PRO A 55 14.25 8.44 0.77
C PRO A 55 13.74 9.76 0.24
N TRP A 56 13.13 9.77 -0.94
CA TRP A 56 12.63 11.00 -1.57
C TRP A 56 11.22 10.84 -2.15
N PHE A 57 10.46 11.93 -2.10
CA PHE A 57 9.09 12.00 -2.59
C PHE A 57 9.07 11.96 -4.12
N VAL A 58 8.38 10.97 -4.69
CA VAL A 58 8.28 10.80 -6.14
C VAL A 58 7.09 11.56 -6.68
N ARG A 59 5.89 11.25 -6.19
CA ARG A 59 4.63 11.84 -6.67
C ARG A 59 3.46 11.52 -5.74
N TYR A 60 2.38 12.24 -5.97
CA TYR A 60 1.05 11.78 -5.61
C TYR A 60 0.46 10.90 -6.70
N PHE A 61 -0.34 9.94 -6.29
CA PHE A 61 -1.20 9.16 -7.18
C PHE A 61 -2.63 9.27 -6.67
N LEU A 62 -3.48 9.96 -7.43
CA LEU A 62 -4.90 10.06 -7.09
C LEU A 62 -5.52 8.68 -7.27
N THR A 63 -6.15 8.19 -6.21
CA THR A 63 -6.90 6.94 -6.26
C THR A 63 -8.34 7.19 -6.70
N GLU A 64 -8.76 8.47 -6.79
CA GLU A 64 -10.11 8.92 -7.16
C GLU A 64 -11.22 8.32 -6.27
N MET A 65 -10.89 7.94 -5.04
CA MET A 65 -11.79 7.18 -4.16
C MET A 65 -11.63 7.56 -2.67
N ASN A 66 -12.76 7.53 -1.95
CA ASN A 66 -12.95 8.14 -0.64
C ASN A 66 -12.63 7.21 0.55
N ASP A 67 -12.22 5.96 0.29
CA ASP A 67 -12.13 4.91 1.32
C ASP A 67 -10.73 4.29 1.41
N ALA A 68 -9.71 5.14 1.46
CA ALA A 68 -8.31 4.71 1.53
C ALA A 68 -7.94 4.05 2.88
N GLN A 69 -8.86 3.98 3.85
CA GLN A 69 -8.54 3.62 5.24
C GLN A 69 -8.18 2.14 5.46
N HIS A 70 -8.50 1.28 4.49
CA HIS A 70 -8.37 -0.17 4.65
C HIS A 70 -7.72 -0.80 3.42
N VAL A 71 -6.38 -0.90 3.47
CA VAL A 71 -5.61 -1.50 2.38
C VAL A 71 -4.85 -2.73 2.83
N SER A 72 -4.89 -3.76 1.98
CA SER A 72 -3.95 -4.89 2.04
C SER A 72 -3.03 -4.85 0.85
N LEU A 73 -1.90 -5.54 0.95
CA LEU A 73 -0.79 -5.43 0.03
C LEU A 73 -0.38 -6.78 -0.48
N SER A 74 -0.24 -6.87 -1.79
CA SER A 74 0.46 -7.95 -2.46
C SER A 74 1.70 -7.41 -3.19
N PRO A 75 2.56 -8.29 -3.73
CA PRO A 75 3.67 -7.87 -4.58
C PRO A 75 3.26 -7.15 -5.87
N THR A 76 1.97 -7.07 -6.21
CA THR A 76 1.51 -6.42 -7.46
C THR A 76 0.36 -5.47 -7.25
N HIS A 77 -0.35 -5.52 -6.12
CA HIS A 77 -1.54 -4.73 -5.89
C HIS A 77 -1.65 -4.17 -4.46
N ILE A 78 -2.27 -3.00 -4.36
CA ILE A 78 -2.85 -2.50 -3.11
C ILE A 78 -4.35 -2.76 -3.21
N PHE A 79 -4.87 -3.69 -2.43
CA PHE A 79 -6.28 -4.01 -2.43
C PHE A 79 -7.05 -3.10 -1.49
N GLN A 80 -8.18 -2.60 -1.97
CA GLN A 80 -9.14 -1.78 -1.26
C GLN A 80 -10.49 -2.51 -1.24
N ARG A 81 -11.48 -1.91 -0.58
CA ARG A 81 -12.82 -2.51 -0.47
C ARG A 81 -13.51 -2.74 -1.82
N PHE A 82 -13.25 -1.90 -2.83
CA PHE A 82 -13.96 -1.91 -4.11
C PHE A 82 -13.03 -1.89 -5.33
N SER A 83 -11.72 -1.96 -5.15
CA SER A 83 -10.74 -1.82 -6.23
C SER A 83 -9.38 -2.38 -5.81
N ALA A 84 -8.45 -2.49 -6.75
CA ALA A 84 -7.04 -2.57 -6.40
C ALA A 84 -6.19 -1.65 -7.29
N ILE A 85 -5.10 -1.16 -6.71
CA ILE A 85 -4.14 -0.30 -7.40
C ILE A 85 -3.00 -1.19 -7.85
N ASN A 86 -2.76 -1.25 -9.16
CA ASN A 86 -1.66 -1.98 -9.74
C ASN A 86 -0.33 -1.27 -9.42
N ILE A 87 0.52 -1.97 -8.68
CA ILE A 87 1.85 -1.54 -8.26
C ILE A 87 2.97 -2.41 -8.86
N SER A 88 2.67 -3.18 -9.92
CA SER A 88 3.68 -3.95 -10.67
C SER A 88 4.81 -3.09 -11.23
N ARG A 89 4.55 -1.78 -11.41
CA ARG A 89 5.54 -0.74 -11.67
C ARG A 89 5.63 0.15 -10.42
N PRO A 90 6.57 -0.11 -9.48
CA PRO A 90 6.43 0.40 -8.12
C PRO A 90 6.43 1.94 -7.99
N LEU A 91 7.15 2.63 -8.86
CA LEU A 91 7.20 4.11 -8.87
C LEU A 91 6.17 4.74 -9.81
N ALA A 92 5.38 3.93 -10.51
CA ALA A 92 4.40 4.36 -11.51
C ALA A 92 3.15 3.46 -11.43
N PRO A 93 2.38 3.54 -10.34
CA PRO A 93 1.16 2.75 -10.20
C PRO A 93 0.11 3.13 -11.25
N GLY A 94 -0.74 2.15 -11.55
CA GLY A 94 -1.95 2.27 -12.36
C GLY A 94 -3.18 1.82 -11.58
N ILE A 95 -4.37 2.16 -12.07
CA ILE A 95 -5.64 1.66 -11.52
C ILE A 95 -6.05 0.45 -12.34
N ASP A 96 -6.24 -0.69 -11.68
CA ASP A 96 -6.92 -1.84 -12.26
C ASP A 96 -8.33 -1.89 -11.64
N LEU A 97 -9.35 -1.77 -12.47
CA LEU A 97 -10.74 -1.80 -12.02
C LEU A 97 -11.21 -3.25 -12.06
N TYR A 98 -11.56 -3.80 -10.90
CA TYR A 98 -12.14 -5.14 -10.82
C TYR A 98 -13.52 -5.12 -11.46
N ASN A 99 -13.71 -5.87 -12.55
CA ASN A 99 -15.02 -6.03 -13.19
C ASN A 99 -15.78 -7.19 -12.54
N ASP A 100 -16.10 -7.09 -11.24
CA ASP A 100 -16.97 -8.08 -10.61
C ASP A 100 -18.17 -7.40 -9.91
N PRO A 101 -19.42 -7.71 -10.30
CA PRO A 101 -20.63 -7.25 -9.63
C PRO A 101 -20.81 -7.80 -8.19
N GLY A 102 -19.88 -8.61 -7.68
CA GLY A 102 -19.87 -9.16 -6.32
C GLY A 102 -18.58 -8.97 -5.52
N PHE A 103 -17.63 -8.15 -5.99
CA PHE A 103 -16.36 -7.85 -5.29
C PHE A 103 -16.57 -6.83 -4.17
N GLU A 104 -17.52 -7.11 -3.29
CA GLU A 104 -17.70 -6.38 -2.05
C GLU A 104 -17.06 -7.20 -0.94
N PHE A 105 -15.90 -6.74 -0.46
CA PHE A 105 -15.41 -7.25 0.80
C PHE A 105 -16.35 -6.74 1.90
N ASP A 106 -17.01 -7.68 2.58
CA ASP A 106 -17.87 -7.39 3.73
C ASP A 106 -17.05 -6.91 4.95
N SER A 107 -15.73 -7.09 4.91
CA SER A 107 -14.78 -6.53 5.89
C SER A 107 -13.39 -6.27 5.29
N ASN A 108 -12.50 -5.63 6.06
CA ASN A 108 -11.17 -5.26 5.59
C ASN A 108 -10.34 -6.47 5.17
N ILE A 109 -9.63 -6.39 4.04
CA ILE A 109 -8.60 -7.37 3.70
C ILE A 109 -7.44 -7.19 4.68
N VAL A 110 -7.08 -8.26 5.38
CA VAL A 110 -5.99 -8.24 6.37
C VAL A 110 -4.76 -8.98 5.87
N ALA A 111 -4.92 -9.85 4.88
CA ALA A 111 -3.81 -10.56 4.25
C ALA A 111 -4.12 -10.88 2.78
N VAL A 112 -3.07 -10.92 1.97
CA VAL A 112 -3.10 -11.48 0.63
C VAL A 112 -2.02 -12.54 0.54
N HIS A 113 -2.37 -13.72 0.06
CA HIS A 113 -1.43 -14.80 -0.19
C HIS A 113 -1.75 -15.44 -1.53
N ASP A 114 -0.75 -15.52 -2.41
CA ASP A 114 -0.91 -15.92 -3.81
C ASP A 114 -2.05 -15.14 -4.49
N ASN A 115 -3.09 -15.84 -4.93
CA ASN A 115 -4.27 -15.26 -5.56
C ASN A 115 -5.49 -15.26 -4.63
N THR A 116 -5.26 -15.23 -3.32
CA THR A 116 -6.33 -15.22 -2.32
C THR A 116 -6.22 -14.00 -1.41
N ALA A 117 -7.27 -13.18 -1.36
CA ALA A 117 -7.45 -12.14 -0.35
C ALA A 117 -8.21 -12.71 0.85
N ILE A 118 -7.73 -12.44 2.07
CA ILE A 118 -8.33 -12.86 3.33
C ILE A 118 -8.82 -11.65 4.10
N THR A 119 -10.10 -11.63 4.47
CA THR A 119 -10.71 -10.53 5.21
C THR A 119 -10.60 -10.70 6.73
N ALA A 120 -10.91 -9.64 7.49
CA ALA A 120 -10.95 -9.69 8.96
C ALA A 120 -12.00 -10.68 9.49
N SER A 121 -13.05 -10.97 8.71
CA SER A 121 -14.04 -12.03 8.96
C SER A 121 -13.56 -13.45 8.57
N LEU A 122 -12.31 -13.58 8.07
CA LEU A 122 -11.71 -14.82 7.53
C LEU A 122 -12.37 -15.34 6.24
N GLU A 123 -13.13 -14.50 5.55
CA GLU A 123 -13.61 -14.82 4.20
C GLU A 123 -12.45 -14.77 3.22
N GLN A 124 -12.56 -15.58 2.16
CA GLN A 124 -11.52 -15.76 1.16
C GLN A 124 -12.08 -15.45 -0.21
N TYR A 125 -11.37 -14.62 -0.96
CA TYR A 125 -11.75 -14.18 -2.29
C TYR A 125 -10.63 -14.50 -3.28
N ASP A 126 -10.98 -15.06 -4.43
CA ASP A 126 -10.06 -15.24 -5.55
C ASP A 126 -9.82 -13.88 -6.22
N ILE A 127 -8.55 -13.50 -6.34
CA ILE A 127 -8.09 -12.24 -6.90
C ILE A 127 -7.20 -12.47 -8.13
N THR A 128 -7.37 -13.60 -8.81
CA THR A 128 -6.58 -13.96 -10.00
C THR A 128 -6.78 -12.99 -11.17
N ASP A 129 -7.95 -12.34 -11.29
CA ASP A 129 -8.29 -11.44 -12.40
C ASP A 129 -8.85 -10.10 -11.86
N PRO A 130 -8.12 -8.98 -12.03
CA PRO A 130 -8.65 -7.63 -11.94
C PRO A 130 -9.54 -7.28 -13.15
#